data_AF-A0A7X7IBB4-F1
#
_entry.id   AF-A0A7X7IBB4-F1
#
_cell.length_a   1.000
_cell.length_b   1.000
_cell.length_c   1.000
_cell.angle_alpha   90.00
_cell.angle_beta   90.00
_cell.angle_gamma   90.00
#
_symmetry.space_group_name_H-M   'P 1'
#
loop_
_entity.id
_entity.type
_entity.pdbx_description
1 polymer ?
#
loop_
_entity_poly.entity_id
_entity_poly.type
_entity_poly.pdbx_seq_one_letter_code
_entity_poly.pdbx_strand_id
1 'polypeptide(L)'
;VTYGEIDGSIEEALESYDAALLIGDQGLEALYFPEPGTICHDLGALWQEWTGLPMVYAVSAAREDFARSNGPELMAVERELAKCVDFGRTHLEEVVDSAVGLYRFDRPSLTRYFALLRYHFTEEYQQGLRRFYELAYEAGELDEVPVLRFIDEVADAAAGVPGAAAGGQTPAPAPPSRSPGPGAP
;
A
#
# COMPACT_ATOMS: atom_id res chain seq x y z
N VAL A 1 2.99 -5.65 26.45
CA VAL A 1 4.16 -5.35 25.60
C VAL A 1 4.28 -3.84 25.53
N THR A 2 5.50 -3.31 25.64
CA THR A 2 5.75 -1.86 25.50
C THR A 2 6.38 -1.63 24.14
N TYR A 3 5.90 -0.62 23.41
CA TYR A 3 6.44 -0.22 22.12
C TYR A 3 7.12 1.13 22.24
N GLY A 4 8.16 1.35 21.44
CA GLY A 4 8.82 2.63 21.29
C GLY A 4 9.34 2.79 19.87
N GLU A 5 9.72 4.02 19.54
CA GLU A 5 10.32 4.34 18.25
C GLU A 5 11.83 4.04 18.29
N ILE A 6 12.37 3.67 17.14
CA ILE A 6 13.81 3.48 16.96
C ILE A 6 14.40 4.81 16.50
N ASP A 7 15.01 5.54 17.43
CA ASP A 7 15.79 6.74 17.17
C ASP A 7 17.28 6.36 17.13
N GLY A 8 17.88 6.26 15.95
CA GLY A 8 19.30 5.93 15.79
C GLY A 8 19.56 4.54 15.20
N SER A 9 20.59 3.86 15.69
CA SER A 9 20.99 2.55 15.16
C SER A 9 20.18 1.40 15.78
N ILE A 10 20.17 0.24 15.11
CA ILE A 10 19.55 -0.98 15.65
C ILE A 10 20.26 -1.41 16.93
N GLU A 11 21.59 -1.28 16.99
CA GLU A 11 22.40 -1.56 18.18
C GLU A 11 21.92 -0.74 19.39
N GLU A 12 21.77 0.58 19.22
CA GLU A 12 21.29 1.49 20.27
C GLU A 12 19.87 1.14 20.72
N ALA A 13 18.97 0.79 19.78
CA ALA A 13 17.62 0.36 20.12
C ALA A 13 17.62 -0.92 20.97
N LEU A 14 18.48 -1.89 20.64
CA LEU A 14 18.58 -3.16 21.36
C LEU A 14 19.24 -3.05 22.74
N GLU A 15 19.84 -1.90 23.09
CA GLU A 15 20.24 -1.61 24.47
C GLU A 15 19.04 -1.33 25.39
N SER A 16 17.94 -0.81 24.81
CA SER A 16 16.76 -0.36 25.54
C SER A 16 15.53 -1.26 25.35
N TYR A 17 15.52 -2.08 24.29
CA TYR A 17 14.40 -2.96 23.93
C TYR A 17 14.87 -4.39 23.65
N ASP A 18 14.03 -5.37 23.95
CA ASP A 18 14.34 -6.79 23.72
C ASP A 18 14.35 -7.17 22.23
N ALA A 19 13.70 -6.37 21.37
CA ALA A 19 13.59 -6.62 19.94
C ALA A 19 13.32 -5.32 19.15
N ALA A 20 13.66 -5.34 17.86
CA ALA A 20 13.38 -4.27 16.91
C ALA A 20 12.53 -4.79 15.74
N LEU A 21 11.50 -4.03 15.35
CA LEU A 21 10.68 -4.29 14.16
C LEU A 21 11.10 -3.33 13.05
N LEU A 22 11.55 -3.87 11.91
CA LEU A 22 12.07 -3.10 10.79
C LEU A 22 11.31 -3.44 9.51
N ILE A 23 11.07 -2.43 8.68
CA ILE A 23 10.40 -2.57 7.37
C ILE A 23 11.18 -1.83 6.29
N GLY A 24 10.84 -2.11 5.02
CA GLY A 24 11.48 -1.47 3.87
C GLY A 24 12.99 -1.75 3.81
N ASP A 25 13.75 -0.74 3.41
CA ASP A 25 15.19 -0.86 3.20
C ASP A 25 15.93 -1.23 4.49
N GLN A 26 15.50 -0.72 5.65
CA GLN A 26 16.12 -1.07 6.95
C GLN A 26 15.94 -2.55 7.30
N GLY A 27 14.77 -3.12 7.00
CA GLY A 27 14.55 -4.56 7.18
C GLY A 27 15.40 -5.40 6.22
N LEU A 28 15.59 -4.92 4.99
CA LEU A 28 16.47 -5.56 4.02
C LEU A 28 17.94 -5.46 4.46
N GLU A 29 18.36 -4.31 4.98
CA GLU A 29 19.71 -4.13 5.53
C GLU A 29 19.97 -5.07 6.71
N ALA A 30 19.03 -5.19 7.65
CA ALA A 30 19.16 -6.13 8.77
C ALA A 30 19.25 -7.60 8.32
N LEU A 31 18.62 -7.96 7.19
CA LEU A 31 18.71 -9.31 6.64
C LEU A 31 20.08 -9.61 6.01
N TYR A 32 20.66 -8.64 5.27
CA TYR A 32 21.93 -8.83 4.56
C TYR A 32 23.16 -8.48 5.41
N PHE A 33 22.99 -7.61 6.40
CA PHE A 33 24.03 -7.11 7.30
C PHE A 33 23.52 -7.19 8.75
N PRO A 34 23.30 -8.41 9.29
CA PRO A 34 22.68 -8.59 10.59
C PRO A 34 23.58 -8.08 11.72
N GLU A 35 22.95 -7.49 12.73
CA GLU A 35 23.64 -7.07 13.95
C GLU A 35 24.22 -8.28 14.70
N PRO A 36 25.51 -8.26 15.09
CA PRO A 36 26.14 -9.40 15.75
C PRO A 36 25.40 -9.86 17.01
N GLY A 37 25.20 -11.17 17.16
CA GLY A 37 24.55 -11.75 18.34
C GLY A 37 23.02 -11.64 18.34
N THR A 38 22.42 -11.10 17.28
CA THR A 38 20.96 -11.02 17.12
C THR A 38 20.40 -12.17 16.27
N ILE A 39 19.09 -12.40 16.38
CA ILE A 39 18.35 -13.32 15.52
C ILE A 39 17.40 -12.49 14.65
N CYS A 40 17.53 -12.61 13.34
CA CYS A 40 16.63 -11.97 12.39
C CYS A 40 15.46 -12.90 12.04
N HIS A 41 14.23 -12.47 12.32
CA HIS A 41 13.01 -13.19 11.98
C HIS A 41 12.32 -12.53 10.78
N ASP A 42 12.07 -13.32 9.74
CA ASP A 42 11.23 -12.90 8.61
C ASP A 42 9.75 -13.11 8.97
N LEU A 43 9.01 -12.01 9.15
CA LEU A 43 7.60 -12.07 9.51
C LEU A 43 6.71 -12.72 8.43
N GLY A 44 7.11 -12.62 7.16
CA GLY A 44 6.39 -13.28 6.07
C GLY A 44 6.57 -14.80 6.13
N ALA A 45 7.79 -15.25 6.46
CA ALA A 45 8.07 -16.67 6.66
C ALA A 45 7.35 -17.21 7.90
N LEU A 46 7.38 -16.49 9.03
CA LEU A 46 6.67 -16.89 10.25
C LEU A 46 5.15 -16.93 10.04
N TRP A 47 4.60 -15.95 9.31
CA TRP A 47 3.19 -15.94 8.95
C TRP A 47 2.81 -17.16 8.11
N GLN A 48 3.61 -17.48 7.10
CA GLN A 48 3.41 -18.65 6.24
C GLN A 48 3.52 -19.96 7.04
N GLU A 49 4.47 -20.07 7.96
CA GLU A 49 4.64 -21.24 8.83
C GLU A 49 3.42 -21.43 9.76
N TRP A 50 2.93 -20.34 10.34
CA TRP A 50 1.83 -20.38 11.30
C TRP A 50 0.45 -20.59 10.64
N THR A 51 0.19 -19.90 9.54
CA THR A 51 -1.15 -19.85 8.91
C THR A 51 -1.25 -20.71 7.66
N GLY A 52 -0.13 -21.08 7.04
CA GLY A 52 -0.11 -21.72 5.72
C GLY A 52 -0.48 -20.78 4.57
N LEU A 53 -0.71 -19.49 4.82
CA LEU A 53 -1.15 -18.50 3.83
C LEU A 53 -0.08 -17.44 3.60
N PRO A 54 -0.03 -16.82 2.40
CA PRO A 54 0.90 -15.73 2.15
C PRO A 54 0.53 -14.47 2.93
N MET A 55 1.53 -13.67 3.29
CA MET A 55 1.35 -12.36 3.91
C MET A 55 1.14 -11.28 2.83
N VAL A 56 0.20 -10.35 3.07
CA VAL A 56 -0.04 -9.19 2.21
C VAL A 56 0.31 -7.92 2.97
N TYR A 57 1.39 -7.25 2.56
CA TYR A 57 1.88 -6.04 3.24
C TYR A 57 1.24 -4.74 2.71
N ALA A 58 0.85 -4.72 1.43
CA ALA A 58 0.26 -3.53 0.81
C ALA A 58 -0.65 -3.89 -0.37
N VAL A 59 -1.62 -3.03 -0.63
CA VAL A 59 -2.49 -3.07 -1.81
C VAL A 59 -2.58 -1.67 -2.43
N SER A 60 -2.81 -1.60 -3.74
CA SER A 60 -3.25 -0.35 -4.37
C SER A 60 -4.76 -0.21 -4.17
N ALA A 61 -5.19 0.84 -3.49
CA ALA A 61 -6.59 1.07 -3.15
C ALA A 61 -7.07 2.44 -3.67
N ALA A 62 -8.35 2.50 -4.02
CA ALA A 62 -9.04 3.74 -4.36
C ALA A 62 -10.24 3.93 -3.43
N ARG A 63 -10.60 5.19 -3.18
CA ARG A 63 -11.84 5.48 -2.46
C ARG A 63 -13.05 5.05 -3.30
N GLU A 64 -14.05 4.50 -2.64
CA GLU A 64 -15.23 3.96 -3.31
C GLU A 64 -16.02 5.02 -4.09
N ASP A 65 -16.17 6.23 -3.53
CA ASP A 65 -16.86 7.35 -4.18
C ASP A 65 -16.17 7.78 -5.49
N PHE A 66 -14.84 7.77 -5.47
CA PHE A 66 -14.03 8.04 -6.65
C PHE A 66 -14.18 6.94 -7.70
N ALA A 67 -14.12 5.67 -7.30
CA ALA A 67 -14.29 4.53 -8.20
C ALA A 67 -15.68 4.50 -8.86
N ARG A 68 -16.74 4.87 -8.13
CA ARG A 68 -18.10 4.99 -8.68
C ARG A 68 -18.23 6.08 -9.75
N SER A 69 -17.48 7.18 -9.58
CA SER A 69 -17.60 8.36 -10.45
C SER A 69 -16.63 8.34 -11.64
N ASN A 70 -15.49 7.64 -11.52
CA ASN A 70 -14.38 7.62 -12.47
C ASN A 70 -13.89 6.19 -12.76
N GLY A 71 -14.81 5.23 -12.77
CA GLY A 71 -14.51 3.81 -12.93
C GLY A 71 -13.67 3.49 -14.18
N PRO A 72 -14.07 3.96 -15.38
CA PRO A 72 -13.32 3.70 -16.61
C PRO A 72 -11.87 4.21 -16.57
N GLU A 73 -11.65 5.42 -16.03
CA GLU A 73 -10.32 6.01 -15.86
C GLU A 73 -9.49 5.22 -14.84
N LEU A 74 -10.09 4.82 -13.73
CA LEU A 74 -9.41 4.04 -12.69
C LEU A 74 -9.00 2.66 -13.19
N MET A 75 -9.86 1.97 -13.94
CA MET A 75 -9.52 0.70 -14.61
C MET A 75 -8.43 0.88 -15.67
N ALA A 76 -8.36 2.04 -16.34
CA ALA A 76 -7.26 2.32 -17.25
C ALA A 76 -5.92 2.45 -16.50
N VAL A 77 -5.91 3.15 -15.36
CA VAL A 77 -4.73 3.25 -14.49
C VAL A 77 -4.31 1.88 -13.95
N GLU A 78 -5.25 1.07 -13.48
CA GLU A 78 -4.97 -0.30 -13.02
C GLU A 78 -4.29 -1.14 -14.10
N ARG A 79 -4.84 -1.12 -15.33
CA ARG A 79 -4.25 -1.86 -16.46
C ARG A 79 -2.85 -1.37 -16.81
N GLU A 80 -2.61 -0.06 -16.79
CA GLU A 80 -1.26 0.46 -17.04
C GLU A 80 -0.28 0.11 -15.92
N LEU A 81 -0.72 0.17 -14.66
CA LEU A 81 0.11 -0.26 -13.52
C LEU A 81 0.48 -1.74 -13.63
N ALA A 82 -0.48 -2.61 -13.96
CA ALA A 82 -0.22 -4.04 -14.18
C ALA A 82 0.82 -4.27 -15.28
N LYS A 83 0.72 -3.55 -16.41
CA LYS A 83 1.72 -3.61 -17.49
C LYS A 83 3.09 -3.14 -17.02
N CYS A 84 3.19 -2.07 -16.24
CA CYS A 84 4.46 -1.59 -15.69
C CYS A 84 5.12 -2.64 -14.78
N VAL A 85 4.33 -3.31 -13.93
CA VAL A 85 4.81 -4.39 -13.06
C VAL A 85 5.31 -5.56 -13.90
N ASP A 86 4.53 -6.02 -14.88
CA ASP A 86 4.93 -7.13 -15.76
C ASP A 86 6.18 -6.78 -16.60
N PHE A 87 6.29 -5.53 -17.05
CA PHE A 87 7.47 -5.02 -17.74
C PHE A 87 8.70 -5.10 -16.83
N GLY A 88 8.63 -4.55 -15.62
CA GLY A 88 9.75 -4.59 -14.67
C GLY A 88 10.19 -6.02 -14.32
N ARG A 89 9.25 -6.96 -14.22
CA ARG A 89 9.55 -8.38 -13.97
C ARG A 89 10.22 -9.08 -15.14
N THR A 90 9.83 -8.76 -16.37
CA THR A 90 10.43 -9.33 -17.59
C THR A 90 11.78 -8.69 -17.93
N HIS A 91 12.07 -7.51 -17.38
CA HIS A 91 13.32 -6.75 -17.56
C HIS A 91 14.08 -6.62 -16.22
N LEU A 92 14.12 -7.69 -15.43
CA LEU A 92 14.69 -7.68 -14.08
C LEU A 92 16.15 -7.20 -14.05
N GLU A 93 16.95 -7.52 -15.07
CA GLU A 93 18.35 -7.07 -15.17
C GLU A 93 18.45 -5.54 -15.26
N GLU A 94 17.58 -4.90 -16.05
CA GLU A 94 17.53 -3.44 -16.19
C GLU A 94 17.06 -2.77 -14.89
N VAL A 95 16.09 -3.38 -14.20
CA VAL A 95 15.64 -2.90 -12.89
C VAL A 95 16.81 -2.95 -11.90
N VAL A 96 17.56 -4.05 -11.86
CA VAL A 96 18.73 -4.18 -10.99
C VAL A 96 19.81 -3.17 -11.38
N ASP A 97 20.09 -3.00 -12.68
CA ASP A 97 21.05 -2.00 -13.18
C ASP A 97 20.70 -0.59 -12.69
N SER A 98 19.43 -0.23 -12.71
CA SER A 98 18.95 1.08 -12.24
C SER A 98 19.10 1.28 -10.73
N ALA A 99 19.12 0.20 -9.96
CA ALA A 99 19.22 0.22 -8.50
C ALA A 99 20.65 0.12 -7.96
N VAL A 100 21.59 -0.42 -8.77
CA VAL A 100 22.99 -0.57 -8.37
C VAL A 100 23.61 0.80 -8.08
N GLY A 101 24.21 0.93 -6.90
CA GLY A 101 24.85 2.17 -6.45
C GLY A 101 23.90 3.18 -5.79
N LEU A 102 22.58 2.96 -5.84
CA LEU A 102 21.61 3.72 -5.04
C LEU A 102 21.55 3.21 -3.59
N TYR A 103 21.78 1.91 -3.40
CA TYR A 103 21.74 1.23 -2.11
C TYR A 103 23.08 0.56 -1.80
N ARG A 104 23.28 0.17 -0.54
CA ARG A 104 24.46 -0.57 -0.07
C ARG A 104 24.55 -2.01 -0.63
N PHE A 105 23.45 -2.52 -1.19
CA PHE A 105 23.36 -3.89 -1.69
C PHE A 105 24.12 -4.10 -3.00
N ASP A 106 24.76 -5.26 -3.12
CA ASP A 106 25.36 -5.68 -4.38
C ASP A 106 24.31 -6.18 -5.38
N ARG A 107 24.71 -6.30 -6.64
CA ARG A 107 23.84 -6.78 -7.72
C ARG A 107 23.17 -8.12 -7.39
N PRO A 108 23.89 -9.17 -6.96
CA PRO A 108 23.25 -10.44 -6.58
C PRO A 108 22.16 -10.30 -5.51
N SER A 109 22.38 -9.46 -4.49
CA SER A 109 21.40 -9.21 -3.44
C SER A 109 20.15 -8.53 -3.99
N LEU A 110 20.31 -7.49 -4.81
CA LEU A 110 19.19 -6.79 -5.46
C LEU A 110 18.41 -7.71 -6.41
N THR A 111 19.11 -8.52 -7.22
CA THR A 111 18.47 -9.50 -8.11
C THR A 111 17.63 -10.49 -7.32
N ARG A 112 18.17 -11.04 -6.22
CA ARG A 112 17.42 -11.96 -5.35
C ARG A 112 16.20 -11.28 -4.74
N TYR A 113 16.36 -10.07 -4.19
CA TYR A 113 15.28 -9.34 -3.55
C TYR A 113 14.12 -9.07 -4.52
N PHE A 114 14.40 -8.46 -5.67
CA PHE A 114 13.36 -8.14 -6.65
C PHE A 114 12.68 -9.39 -7.25
N ALA A 115 13.38 -10.53 -7.32
CA ALA A 115 12.80 -11.80 -7.75
C ALA A 115 11.86 -12.45 -6.70
N LEU A 116 12.00 -12.09 -5.43
CA LEU A 116 11.15 -12.59 -4.34
C LEU A 116 9.81 -11.87 -4.26
N LEU A 117 9.74 -10.61 -4.70
CA LEU A 117 8.52 -9.82 -4.64
C LEU A 117 7.38 -10.45 -5.47
N ARG A 118 6.18 -10.42 -4.91
CA ARG A 118 4.95 -10.96 -5.52
C ARG A 118 3.93 -9.84 -5.55
N TYR A 119 3.45 -9.54 -6.76
CA TYR A 119 2.58 -8.38 -7.01
C TYR A 119 1.17 -8.78 -7.43
N HIS A 120 0.93 -10.05 -7.72
CA HIS A 120 -0.39 -10.53 -8.11
C HIS A 120 -1.24 -10.81 -6.87
N PHE A 121 -2.43 -10.23 -6.83
CA PHE A 121 -3.37 -10.40 -5.74
C PHE A 121 -4.38 -11.52 -6.03
N THR A 122 -3.85 -12.75 -6.20
CA THR A 122 -4.64 -13.95 -6.50
C THR A 122 -5.54 -14.33 -5.32
N GLU A 123 -6.46 -15.27 -5.52
CA GLU A 123 -7.35 -15.78 -4.47
C GLU A 123 -6.59 -16.26 -3.22
N GLU A 124 -5.40 -16.85 -3.39
CA GLU A 124 -4.54 -17.27 -2.27
C GLU A 124 -4.07 -16.06 -1.42
N TYR A 125 -3.66 -14.96 -2.06
CA TYR A 125 -3.30 -13.72 -1.35
C TYR A 125 -4.51 -13.03 -0.75
N GLN A 126 -5.68 -13.11 -1.39
CA GLN A 126 -6.93 -12.59 -0.83
C GLN A 126 -7.34 -13.37 0.42
N GLN A 127 -7.14 -14.69 0.45
CA GLN A 127 -7.31 -15.52 1.64
C GLN A 127 -6.35 -15.12 2.75
N GLY A 128 -5.07 -14.90 2.42
CA GLY A 128 -4.08 -14.40 3.38
C GLY A 128 -4.48 -13.07 4.01
N LEU A 129 -4.90 -12.09 3.21
CA LEU A 129 -5.34 -10.78 3.72
C LEU A 129 -6.62 -10.88 4.56
N ARG A 130 -7.60 -11.69 4.12
CA ARG A 130 -8.80 -11.96 4.93
C ARG A 130 -8.45 -12.56 6.28
N ARG A 131 -7.53 -13.53 6.31
CA ARG A 131 -7.07 -14.14 7.56
C ARG A 131 -6.39 -13.14 8.49
N PHE A 132 -5.59 -12.22 7.93
CA PHE A 132 -5.00 -11.12 8.69
C PHE A 132 -6.08 -10.24 9.33
N TYR A 133 -7.11 -9.84 8.58
CA TYR A 133 -8.21 -9.04 9.12
C TYR A 133 -9.01 -9.75 10.22
N GLU A 134 -9.29 -11.04 10.06
CA GLU A 134 -9.93 -11.84 11.12
C GLU A 134 -9.11 -11.82 12.41
N LEU A 135 -7.80 -12.06 12.32
CA LEU A 135 -6.91 -12.06 13.47
C LEU A 135 -6.76 -10.68 14.11
N ALA A 136 -6.70 -9.61 13.30
CA ALA A 136 -6.66 -8.25 13.80
C ALA A 136 -7.95 -7.87 14.54
N TYR A 137 -9.12 -8.29 14.03
CA TYR A 137 -10.39 -8.13 14.73
C TYR A 137 -10.46 -8.96 16.03
N GLU A 138 -10.02 -10.22 16.01
CA GLU A 138 -9.92 -11.07 17.21
C GLU A 138 -8.99 -10.46 18.27
N ALA A 139 -7.94 -9.76 17.86
CA ALA A 139 -7.02 -9.03 18.73
C ALA A 139 -7.55 -7.67 19.21
N GLY A 140 -8.66 -7.17 18.66
CA GLY A 140 -9.23 -5.87 18.99
C GLY A 140 -8.57 -4.67 18.30
N GLU A 141 -7.78 -4.91 17.25
CA GLU A 141 -7.13 -3.85 16.44
C GLU A 141 -8.07 -3.27 15.36
N LEU A 142 -9.17 -3.96 15.07
CA LEU A 142 -10.22 -3.53 14.15
C LEU A 142 -11.59 -3.64 14.82
N ASP A 143 -12.49 -2.70 14.50
CA ASP A 143 -13.88 -2.71 14.98
C ASP A 143 -14.76 -3.76 14.27
N GLU A 144 -14.38 -4.16 13.05
CA GLU A 144 -15.04 -5.19 12.25
C GLU A 144 -14.05 -5.82 11.27
N VAL A 145 -14.40 -6.99 10.71
CA VAL A 145 -13.60 -7.63 9.65
C VAL A 145 -13.95 -6.99 8.30
N PRO A 146 -13.03 -6.27 7.64
CA PRO A 146 -13.32 -5.62 6.36
C PRO A 146 -13.60 -6.62 5.24
N VAL A 147 -14.56 -6.27 4.38
CA VAL A 147 -14.87 -7.03 3.17
C VAL A 147 -14.06 -6.47 2.00
N LEU A 148 -13.35 -7.34 1.29
CA LEU A 148 -12.64 -6.97 0.06
C LEU A 148 -13.64 -6.62 -1.04
N ARG A 149 -13.41 -5.49 -1.72
CA ARG A 149 -14.20 -5.02 -2.86
C ARG A 149 -13.25 -4.64 -3.98
N PHE A 150 -13.62 -4.93 -5.22
CA PHE A 150 -12.77 -4.68 -6.38
C PHE A 150 -13.31 -3.53 -7.25
N ILE A 151 -12.42 -2.88 -7.98
CA ILE A 151 -12.72 -1.64 -8.72
C ILE A 151 -13.75 -1.88 -9.82
N ASP A 152 -13.62 -2.99 -10.53
CA ASP A 152 -14.55 -3.43 -11.58
C ASP A 152 -15.96 -3.64 -11.03
N GLU A 153 -16.11 -4.34 -9.89
CA GLU A 153 -17.39 -4.57 -9.23
C GLU A 153 -18.08 -3.25 -8.84
N VAL A 154 -17.31 -2.31 -8.28
CA VAL A 154 -17.82 -1.01 -7.82
C VAL A 154 -18.19 -0.11 -9.01
N ALA A 155 -17.38 -0.11 -10.06
CA ALA A 155 -17.61 0.67 -11.28
C ALA A 155 -18.82 0.15 -12.06
N ASP A 156 -18.93 -1.17 -12.24
CA ASP A 156 -20.03 -1.80 -12.96
C ASP A 156 -21.36 -1.61 -12.22
N ALA A 157 -21.35 -1.72 -10.89
CA ALA A 157 -22.53 -1.42 -10.07
C ALA A 157 -23.00 0.03 -10.23
N ALA A 158 -22.08 0.99 -10.45
CA ALA A 158 -22.45 2.39 -10.70
C ALA A 158 -23.03 2.59 -12.11
N ALA A 159 -22.47 1.91 -13.11
CA ALA A 159 -22.96 1.95 -14.49
C ALA A 159 -24.33 1.27 -14.67
N GLY A 160 -24.64 0.27 -13.81
CA GLY A 160 -25.89 -0.49 -13.82
C GLY A 160 -27.09 0.20 -13.16
N VAL A 161 -26.94 1.37 -12.52
CA VAL A 161 -28.07 2.14 -11.95
C VAL A 161 -28.63 3.09 -13.00
N PRO A 162 -29.84 2.84 -13.56
CA PRO A 162 -30.48 3.81 -14.45
C PRO A 162 -30.99 4.99 -13.61
N GLY A 163 -30.34 6.14 -13.74
CA GLY A 163 -30.93 7.47 -13.55
C GLY A 163 -31.64 7.76 -12.22
N ALA A 164 -30.88 8.04 -11.16
CA ALA A 164 -31.35 9.02 -10.16
C ALA A 164 -31.19 10.43 -10.77
N ALA A 165 -32.26 10.87 -11.43
CA ALA A 165 -32.64 12.23 -11.78
C ALA A 165 -31.52 13.30 -11.90
N ALA A 166 -31.37 13.82 -13.12
CA ALA A 166 -30.78 15.13 -13.38
C ALA A 166 -31.44 16.20 -12.49
N GLY A 167 -30.76 16.58 -11.40
CA GLY A 167 -31.13 17.72 -10.58
C GLY A 167 -30.97 19.01 -11.39
N GLY A 168 -32.08 19.73 -11.53
CA GLY A 168 -32.13 20.99 -12.28
C GLY A 168 -31.11 22.00 -11.79
N GLN A 169 -30.42 22.64 -12.75
CA GLN A 169 -29.66 23.85 -12.52
C GLN A 169 -30.61 24.93 -11.98
N THR A 170 -30.44 25.27 -10.71
CA THR A 170 -30.90 26.56 -10.20
C THR A 170 -29.78 27.56 -10.51
N PRO A 171 -30.01 28.61 -11.31
CA PRO A 171 -28.95 29.58 -11.57
C PRO A 171 -28.63 30.37 -10.29
N ALA A 172 -27.33 30.56 -10.04
CA ALA A 172 -26.82 31.35 -8.93
C ALA A 172 -27.31 32.81 -9.01
N PRO A 173 -27.63 33.47 -7.88
CA PRO A 173 -27.98 34.89 -7.89
C PRO A 173 -26.76 35.74 -8.24
N ALA A 174 -26.98 36.77 -9.07
CA ALA A 174 -25.97 37.72 -9.50
C ALA A 174 -25.36 38.50 -8.30
N PRO A 175 -24.04 38.80 -8.33
CA PRO A 175 -23.41 39.59 -7.27
C PRO A 175 -23.89 41.06 -7.31
N PRO A 176 -24.06 41.73 -6.15
CA PRO A 176 -24.50 43.11 -6.10
C PRO A 176 -23.44 44.08 -6.65
N SER A 177 -23.90 45.05 -7.45
CA SER A 177 -23.10 46.12 -8.03
C SER A 177 -22.48 47.02 -6.95
N ARG A 178 -21.13 47.05 -6.86
CA ARG A 178 -20.40 48.02 -6.04
C ARG A 178 -20.44 49.39 -6.71
N SER A 179 -21.05 50.36 -6.03
CA SER A 179 -20.90 51.78 -6.34
C SER A 179 -19.62 52.32 -5.69
N PRO A 180 -18.88 53.24 -6.33
CA PRO A 180 -17.64 53.78 -5.78
C PRO A 180 -17.95 54.89 -4.75
N GLY A 181 -17.48 54.71 -3.52
CA GLY A 181 -17.51 55.77 -2.50
C GLY A 181 -16.29 56.70 -2.63
N PRO A 182 -16.46 58.03 -2.60
CA PRO A 182 -15.34 58.96 -2.57
C PRO A 182 -14.84 59.20 -1.13
N GLY A 183 -13.52 59.05 -0.96
CA GLY A 183 -12.62 59.97 -0.27
C GLY A 183 -12.93 60.42 1.16
N ALA A 184 -11.99 60.14 2.06
CA ALA A 184 -11.77 60.94 3.27
C ALA A 184 -10.25 60.99 3.55
N PRO A 185 -9.79 61.99 4.32
CA PRO A 185 -9.79 63.43 4.02
C PRO A 185 -8.50 63.90 3.33
#